data_AF-A0A952I274-F1
#
_entry.id   AF-A0A952I274-F1
#
_cell.length_a   1.000
_cell.length_b   1.000
_cell.length_c   1.000
_cell.angle_alpha   90.00
_cell.angle_beta   90.00
_cell.angle_gamma   90.00
#
_symmetry.space_group_name_H-M   'P 1'
#
loop_
_entity.id
_entity.type
_entity.pdbx_description
1 polymer ?
#
loop_
_entity_poly.entity_id
_entity_poly.type
_entity_poly.pdbx_seq_one_letter_code
_entity_poly.pdbx_strand_id
1 'polypeptide(L)'
;MKIRLNIIAFIGLLIGFSACDKMGLNGGGSSDVALNNDKDSLSYSAGMTFAQSFVQQTGEEDFNIDLVVAGINDVLKKNDCLVSDENAQMVIQKYFMAKQQEQMAKANEASGVNLEEGQKFLEENSKKEGVITLESGLQYEVIKEGSGASPKLEDTITAHYHGTLLDGTVFDSSVDRGEPATFPLNRVIGGWTEGVQLMSVGSKYRFY
;
A
#
# COMPACT_ATOMS: atom_id res chain seq x y z
N MET A 1 -17.39 35.20 6.38
CA MET A 1 -18.46 34.71 7.27
C MET A 1 -19.79 35.34 6.89
N LYS A 2 -20.64 34.61 6.15
CA LYS A 2 -22.08 34.86 5.96
C LYS A 2 -22.66 33.64 5.23
N ILE A 3 -23.46 32.85 5.94
CA ILE A 3 -24.16 31.65 5.48
C ILE A 3 -25.44 32.10 4.77
N ARG A 4 -25.75 31.53 3.60
CA ARG A 4 -27.12 31.49 3.06
C ARG A 4 -27.41 30.12 2.45
N LEU A 5 -28.38 29.46 3.07
CA LEU A 5 -28.98 28.18 2.73
C LEU A 5 -30.05 28.43 1.64
N ASN A 6 -29.99 27.72 0.51
CA ASN A 6 -31.07 27.70 -0.48
C ASN A 6 -31.50 26.26 -0.73
N ILE A 7 -32.72 25.97 -0.31
CA ILE A 7 -33.49 24.75 -0.58
C ILE A 7 -34.07 24.89 -1.99
N ILE A 8 -33.83 23.92 -2.87
CA ILE A 8 -34.61 23.74 -4.11
C ILE A 8 -35.01 22.27 -4.22
N ALA A 9 -36.32 22.07 -4.28
CA ALA A 9 -37.03 20.80 -4.34
C ALA A 9 -36.84 20.10 -5.69
N PHE A 10 -36.63 18.78 -5.65
CA PHE A 10 -36.60 17.92 -6.83
C PHE A 10 -38.02 17.45 -7.18
N ILE A 11 -38.49 17.84 -8.38
CA ILE A 11 -39.68 17.28 -9.03
C ILE A 11 -39.22 16.09 -9.88
N GLY A 12 -39.94 14.98 -9.74
CA GLY A 12 -39.57 13.68 -10.29
C GLY A 12 -39.65 13.56 -11.81
N LEU A 13 -38.95 12.54 -12.31
CA LEU A 13 -39.18 11.94 -13.61
C LEU A 13 -39.28 10.43 -13.43
N LEU A 14 -40.48 9.90 -13.59
CA LEU A 14 -40.79 8.48 -13.72
C LEU A 14 -40.27 7.98 -15.07
N ILE A 15 -39.36 7.01 -15.06
CA ILE A 15 -39.21 6.05 -16.15
C ILE A 15 -39.23 4.67 -15.51
N GLY A 16 -40.31 3.94 -15.75
CA GLY A 16 -40.44 2.55 -15.33
C GLY A 16 -39.61 1.63 -16.21
N PHE A 17 -39.04 0.60 -15.61
CA PHE A 17 -38.90 -0.70 -16.25
C PHE A 17 -39.42 -1.76 -15.28
N SER A 18 -40.47 -2.41 -15.74
CA SER A 18 -41.09 -3.57 -15.14
C SER A 18 -40.24 -4.79 -15.48
N ALA A 19 -39.80 -5.54 -14.47
CA ALA A 19 -39.66 -7.00 -14.52
C ALA A 19 -39.28 -7.51 -13.12
N CYS A 20 -40.29 -7.84 -12.32
CA CYS A 20 -40.12 -8.81 -11.24
C CYS A 20 -40.34 -10.19 -11.88
N ASP A 21 -39.30 -11.02 -11.96
CA ASP A 21 -39.51 -12.45 -12.01
C ASP A 21 -38.38 -13.19 -11.28
N LYS A 22 -38.81 -13.91 -10.23
CA LYS A 22 -38.24 -15.11 -9.57
C LYS A 22 -36.75 -15.21 -9.24
N MET A 23 -36.55 -15.29 -7.91
CA MET A 23 -35.67 -16.24 -7.19
C MET A 23 -34.30 -16.56 -7.79
N GLY A 24 -33.29 -15.92 -7.23
CA GLY A 24 -31.90 -16.34 -7.27
C GLY A 24 -31.11 -15.39 -6.38
N LEU A 25 -30.49 -15.91 -5.33
CA LEU A 25 -29.57 -15.17 -4.46
C LEU A 25 -28.54 -14.47 -5.35
N ASN A 26 -28.56 -13.13 -5.37
CA ASN A 26 -27.67 -12.33 -6.20
C ASN A 26 -26.93 -11.35 -5.32
N GLY A 27 -25.60 -11.38 -5.39
CA GLY A 27 -24.73 -10.41 -4.73
C GLY A 27 -25.14 -8.99 -5.08
N GLY A 28 -25.49 -8.22 -4.05
CA GLY A 28 -25.91 -6.83 -4.18
C GLY A 28 -25.01 -5.95 -3.31
N GLY A 29 -24.34 -4.99 -3.95
CA GLY A 29 -23.72 -3.88 -3.23
C GLY A 29 -24.76 -3.05 -2.45
N SER A 30 -24.26 -2.19 -1.56
CA SER A 30 -24.98 -1.40 -0.54
C SER A 30 -26.18 -0.55 -1.01
N SER A 31 -26.50 -0.48 -2.30
CA SER A 31 -27.50 0.45 -2.85
C SER A 31 -28.95 0.18 -2.40
N ASP A 32 -29.26 -1.02 -1.91
CA ASP A 32 -30.65 -1.42 -1.61
C ASP A 32 -30.96 -1.64 -0.12
N VAL A 33 -29.99 -1.43 0.79
CA VAL A 33 -30.18 -1.66 2.24
C VAL A 33 -30.27 -0.34 3.00
N ALA A 34 -31.45 -0.01 3.52
CA ALA A 34 -31.66 1.15 4.39
C ALA A 34 -31.30 0.83 5.86
N LEU A 35 -30.43 1.66 6.48
CA LEU A 35 -30.12 1.60 7.91
C LEU A 35 -31.09 2.49 8.68
N ASN A 36 -32.07 1.90 9.34
CA ASN A 36 -33.21 2.63 9.91
C ASN A 36 -33.04 2.95 11.39
N ASN A 37 -32.10 2.32 12.08
CA ASN A 37 -31.86 2.50 13.51
C ASN A 37 -30.42 2.12 13.92
N ASP A 38 -30.05 2.39 15.16
CA ASP A 38 -28.69 2.13 15.68
C ASP A 38 -28.27 0.65 15.62
N LYS A 39 -29.21 -0.29 15.72
CA LYS A 39 -28.90 -1.73 15.60
C LYS A 39 -28.54 -2.09 14.17
N ASP A 40 -29.23 -1.51 13.18
CA ASP A 40 -28.92 -1.73 11.77
C ASP A 40 -27.49 -1.23 11.47
N SER A 41 -27.15 -0.03 11.96
CA SER A 41 -25.81 0.54 11.84
C SER A 41 -24.75 -0.32 12.53
N LEU A 42 -25.01 -0.78 13.76
CA LEU A 42 -24.11 -1.66 14.50
C LEU A 42 -23.84 -2.97 13.74
N SER A 43 -24.89 -3.64 13.25
CA SER A 43 -24.78 -4.90 12.50
C SER A 43 -24.01 -4.72 11.20
N TYR A 44 -24.28 -3.65 10.46
CA TYR A 44 -23.56 -3.34 9.22
C TYR A 44 -22.08 -3.04 9.48
N SER A 45 -21.76 -2.21 10.48
CA SER A 45 -20.38 -1.89 10.85
C SER A 45 -19.60 -3.10 11.38
N ALA A 46 -20.27 -4.01 12.10
CA ALA A 46 -19.65 -5.27 12.52
C ALA A 46 -19.25 -6.13 11.31
N GLY A 47 -20.14 -6.28 10.32
CA GLY A 47 -19.85 -6.96 9.06
C GLY A 47 -18.71 -6.31 8.29
N MET A 48 -18.69 -4.97 8.18
CA MET A 48 -17.60 -4.22 7.56
C MET A 48 -16.25 -4.50 8.24
N THR A 49 -16.20 -4.41 9.57
CA THR A 49 -14.96 -4.57 10.35
C THR A 49 -14.41 -5.98 10.22
N PHE A 50 -15.31 -6.97 10.25
CA PHE A 50 -14.97 -8.37 10.05
C PHE A 50 -14.41 -8.61 8.63
N ALA A 51 -15.08 -8.13 7.59
CA ALA A 51 -14.62 -8.25 6.21
C ALA A 51 -13.26 -7.57 6.01
N GLN A 52 -13.08 -6.33 6.50
CA GLN A 52 -11.81 -5.59 6.40
C GLN A 52 -10.66 -6.36 7.05
N SER A 53 -10.88 -6.94 8.23
CA SER A 53 -9.85 -7.70 8.96
C SER A 53 -9.45 -8.98 8.22
N PHE A 54 -10.38 -9.61 7.51
CA PHE A 54 -10.14 -10.85 6.77
C PHE A 54 -9.49 -10.59 5.41
N VAL A 55 -10.00 -9.63 4.65
CA VAL A 55 -9.47 -9.21 3.35
C VAL A 55 -8.03 -8.72 3.49
N GLN A 56 -7.72 -7.96 4.54
CA GLN A 56 -6.36 -7.48 4.80
C GLN A 56 -5.33 -8.62 4.94
N GLN A 57 -5.75 -9.79 5.42
CA GLN A 57 -4.85 -10.92 5.67
C GLN A 57 -4.82 -11.96 4.54
N THR A 58 -5.88 -12.07 3.75
CA THR A 58 -6.05 -13.18 2.79
C THR A 58 -6.14 -12.74 1.34
N GLY A 59 -6.68 -11.55 1.07
CA GLY A 59 -7.16 -11.15 -0.25
C GLY A 59 -8.68 -11.17 -0.32
N GLU A 60 -9.27 -10.49 -1.31
CA GLU A 60 -10.73 -10.46 -1.51
C GLU A 60 -11.24 -11.76 -2.16
N GLU A 61 -10.38 -12.38 -2.97
CA GLU A 61 -10.66 -13.56 -3.80
C GLU A 61 -10.87 -14.85 -3.01
N ASP A 62 -10.40 -14.89 -1.77
CA ASP A 62 -10.45 -16.07 -0.92
C ASP A 62 -11.75 -16.19 -0.11
N PHE A 63 -12.65 -15.21 -0.24
CA PHE A 63 -13.82 -15.08 0.59
C PHE A 63 -15.11 -15.56 -0.10
N ASN A 64 -15.75 -16.57 0.48
CA ASN A 64 -17.12 -16.93 0.10
C ASN A 64 -18.12 -16.30 1.08
N ILE A 65 -18.68 -15.15 0.68
CA ILE A 65 -19.60 -14.38 1.51
C ILE A 65 -20.89 -15.16 1.84
N ASP A 66 -21.36 -16.01 0.94
CA ASP A 66 -22.58 -16.79 1.17
C ASP A 66 -22.39 -17.79 2.32
N LEU A 67 -21.23 -18.45 2.38
CA LEU A 67 -20.90 -19.38 3.47
C LEU A 67 -20.65 -18.67 4.80
N VAL A 68 -20.12 -17.45 4.77
CA VAL A 68 -19.93 -16.62 5.95
C VAL A 68 -21.27 -16.20 6.54
N VAL A 69 -22.19 -15.73 5.69
CA VAL A 69 -23.55 -15.39 6.09
C VAL A 69 -24.29 -16.63 6.61
N ALA A 70 -24.09 -17.80 5.99
CA ALA A 70 -24.64 -19.06 6.47
C ALA A 70 -24.14 -19.40 7.89
N GLY A 71 -22.82 -19.35 8.12
CA GLY A 71 -22.23 -19.62 9.44
C GLY A 71 -22.71 -18.66 10.53
N ILE A 72 -22.80 -17.36 10.23
CA ILE A 72 -23.37 -16.37 11.17
C ILE A 72 -24.84 -16.70 11.49
N ASN A 73 -25.63 -17.03 10.46
CA ASN A 73 -27.03 -17.37 10.65
C ASN A 73 -27.21 -18.64 11.48
N ASP A 74 -26.40 -19.67 11.27
CA ASP A 74 -26.50 -20.92 12.01
C ASP A 74 -26.21 -20.71 13.50
N VAL A 75 -25.16 -19.95 13.83
CA VAL A 75 -24.84 -19.58 15.22
C VAL A 75 -25.98 -18.77 15.86
N LEU A 76 -26.50 -17.75 15.18
CA LEU A 76 -27.56 -16.88 15.72
C LEU A 76 -28.90 -17.62 15.90
N LYS A 77 -29.22 -18.54 14.99
CA LYS A 77 -30.45 -19.36 15.03
C LYS A 77 -30.30 -20.62 15.89
N LYS A 78 -29.09 -20.91 16.38
CA LYS A 78 -28.74 -22.14 17.11
C LYS A 78 -29.00 -23.39 16.29
N ASN A 79 -28.75 -23.31 14.98
CA ASN A 79 -28.69 -24.48 14.11
C ASN A 79 -27.37 -25.21 14.32
N ASP A 80 -27.29 -26.44 13.80
CA ASP A 80 -26.03 -27.16 13.73
C ASP A 80 -25.10 -26.48 12.71
N CYS A 81 -23.91 -26.09 13.15
CA CYS A 81 -22.89 -25.52 12.28
C CYS A 81 -22.29 -26.60 11.37
N LEU A 82 -22.01 -26.24 10.11
CA LEU A 82 -21.34 -27.12 9.15
C LEU A 82 -19.90 -27.50 9.56
N VAL A 83 -19.31 -26.73 10.49
CA VAL A 83 -18.00 -26.98 11.10
C VAL A 83 -18.19 -26.88 12.61
N SER A 84 -17.68 -27.87 13.36
CA SER A 84 -17.70 -27.81 14.83
C SER A 84 -16.75 -26.72 15.35
N ASP A 85 -17.01 -26.17 16.53
CA ASP A 85 -16.24 -25.06 17.11
C ASP A 85 -14.73 -25.33 17.19
N GLU A 86 -14.34 -26.54 17.60
CA GLU A 86 -12.93 -26.96 17.68
C GLU A 86 -12.27 -27.05 16.29
N ASN A 87 -13.02 -27.48 15.29
CA ASN A 87 -12.55 -27.54 13.91
C ASN A 87 -12.53 -26.15 13.25
N ALA A 88 -13.43 -25.24 13.62
CA ALA A 88 -13.51 -23.91 13.04
C ALA A 88 -12.24 -23.10 13.31
N GLN A 89 -11.79 -23.07 14.57
CA GLN A 89 -10.55 -22.39 14.94
C GLN A 89 -9.33 -22.99 14.23
N MET A 90 -9.26 -24.32 14.14
CA MET A 90 -8.16 -25.01 13.46
C MET A 90 -8.15 -24.76 11.95
N VAL A 91 -9.31 -24.76 11.29
CA VAL A 91 -9.45 -24.46 9.86
C VAL A 91 -8.97 -23.04 9.57
N ILE A 92 -9.42 -22.07 10.38
CA ILE A 92 -9.02 -20.67 10.26
C ILE A 92 -7.51 -20.53 10.46
N GLN A 93 -6.94 -21.12 11.51
CA GLN A 93 -5.50 -21.06 11.77
C GLN A 93 -4.67 -21.70 10.64
N LYS A 94 -5.06 -22.89 10.19
CA LYS A 94 -4.38 -23.60 9.09
C LYS A 94 -4.38 -22.77 7.82
N TYR A 95 -5.51 -22.14 7.50
CA TYR A 95 -5.64 -21.29 6.32
C TYR A 95 -4.71 -20.07 6.41
N PHE A 96 -4.74 -19.34 7.53
CA PHE A 96 -3.87 -18.18 7.72
C PHE A 96 -2.37 -18.55 7.76
N MET A 97 -2.01 -19.68 8.36
CA MET A 97 -0.63 -20.18 8.33
C MET A 97 -0.16 -20.47 6.91
N ALA A 98 -1.00 -21.12 6.09
CA ALA A 98 -0.66 -21.41 4.70
C ALA A 98 -0.50 -20.13 3.87
N LYS A 99 -1.40 -19.15 4.04
CA LYS A 99 -1.28 -17.84 3.38
C LYS A 99 -0.05 -17.07 3.83
N GLN A 100 0.25 -17.05 5.13
CA GLN A 100 1.48 -16.43 5.64
C GLN A 100 2.73 -17.09 5.04
N GLN A 101 2.76 -18.42 4.96
CA GLN A 101 3.88 -19.15 4.34
C GLN A 101 4.02 -18.84 2.85
N GLU A 102 2.92 -18.75 2.11
CA GLU A 102 2.90 -18.34 0.70
C GLU A 102 3.46 -16.92 0.53
N GLN A 103 3.02 -15.98 1.36
CA GLN A 103 3.51 -14.59 1.33
C GLN A 103 5.00 -14.50 1.68
N MET A 104 5.48 -15.27 2.67
CA MET A 104 6.90 -15.37 2.99
C MET A 104 7.70 -15.97 1.83
N ALA A 105 7.19 -17.00 1.16
CA ALA A 105 7.84 -17.60 -0.01
C ALA A 105 7.94 -16.59 -1.16
N LYS A 106 6.85 -15.87 -1.48
CA LYS A 106 6.84 -14.78 -2.47
C LYS A 106 7.82 -13.67 -2.12
N ALA A 107 7.89 -13.26 -0.85
CA ALA A 107 8.84 -12.25 -0.39
C ALA A 107 10.30 -12.72 -0.52
N ASN A 108 10.58 -13.99 -0.19
CA ASN A 108 11.92 -14.57 -0.34
C ASN A 108 12.32 -14.71 -1.82
N GLU A 109 11.39 -15.14 -2.67
CA GLU A 109 11.60 -15.23 -4.11
C GLU A 109 11.86 -13.85 -4.71
N ALA A 110 11.01 -12.87 -4.40
CA ALA A 110 11.19 -11.48 -4.83
C ALA A 110 12.52 -10.90 -4.31
N SER A 111 12.95 -11.24 -3.09
CA SER A 111 14.25 -10.83 -2.57
C SER A 111 15.41 -11.42 -3.38
N GLY A 112 15.31 -12.69 -3.80
CA GLY A 112 16.32 -13.33 -4.65
C GLY A 112 16.41 -12.65 -6.01
N VAL A 113 15.26 -12.42 -6.66
CA VAL A 113 15.16 -11.72 -7.94
C VAL A 113 15.70 -10.30 -7.84
N ASN A 114 15.27 -9.52 -6.84
CA ASN A 114 15.72 -8.14 -6.65
C ASN A 114 17.23 -8.05 -6.37
N LEU A 115 17.79 -9.04 -5.66
CA LEU A 115 19.23 -9.09 -5.41
C LEU A 115 20.00 -9.35 -6.71
N GLU A 116 19.57 -10.32 -7.52
CA GLU A 116 20.19 -10.64 -8.79
C GLU A 116 20.09 -9.46 -9.79
N GLU A 117 18.89 -8.90 -9.95
CA GLU A 117 18.65 -7.74 -10.80
C GLU A 117 19.45 -6.51 -10.35
N GLY A 118 19.50 -6.26 -9.03
CA GLY A 118 20.28 -5.16 -8.46
C GLY A 118 21.79 -5.33 -8.67
N GLN A 119 22.32 -6.53 -8.46
CA GLN A 119 23.74 -6.82 -8.71
C GLN A 119 24.09 -6.63 -10.18
N LYS A 120 23.29 -7.20 -11.09
CA LYS A 120 23.50 -7.06 -12.52
C LYS A 120 23.42 -5.59 -12.96
N PHE A 121 22.44 -4.86 -12.44
CA PHE A 121 22.31 -3.42 -12.71
C PHE A 121 23.58 -2.67 -12.28
N LEU A 122 24.07 -2.88 -11.06
CA LEU A 122 25.28 -2.20 -10.55
C LEU A 122 26.53 -2.61 -11.34
N GLU A 123 26.67 -3.88 -11.71
CA GLU A 123 27.78 -4.36 -12.54
C GLU A 123 27.80 -3.69 -13.92
N GLU A 124 26.64 -3.53 -14.56
CA GLU A 124 26.51 -2.84 -15.84
C GLU A 124 26.67 -1.33 -15.70
N ASN A 125 26.13 -0.75 -14.63
CA ASN A 125 26.14 0.70 -14.39
C ASN A 125 27.56 1.21 -14.09
N SER A 126 28.38 0.44 -13.37
CA SER A 126 29.79 0.78 -13.08
C SER A 126 30.65 0.96 -14.33
N LYS A 127 30.22 0.41 -15.48
CA LYS A 127 30.94 0.47 -16.76
C LYS A 127 30.55 1.69 -17.60
N LYS A 128 29.52 2.44 -17.20
CA LYS A 128 29.06 3.63 -17.93
C LYS A 128 30.01 4.80 -17.68
N GLU A 129 30.21 5.61 -18.72
CA GLU A 129 30.98 6.84 -18.61
C GLU A 129 30.34 7.79 -17.60
N GLY A 130 31.15 8.43 -16.75
CA GLY A 130 30.69 9.36 -15.72
C GLY A 130 30.20 8.71 -14.41
N VAL A 131 30.06 7.38 -14.37
CA VAL A 131 29.75 6.66 -13.13
C VAL A 131 31.02 6.38 -12.34
N ILE A 132 31.01 6.72 -11.06
CA ILE A 132 32.10 6.49 -10.11
C ILE A 132 31.61 5.49 -9.07
N THR A 133 32.41 4.46 -8.79
CA THR A 133 32.13 3.45 -7.75
C THR A 133 33.05 3.66 -6.56
N LEU A 134 32.48 3.73 -5.35
CA LEU A 134 33.22 3.84 -4.09
C LEU A 134 33.56 2.46 -3.51
N GLU A 135 34.44 2.43 -2.52
CA GLU A 135 34.83 1.18 -1.82
C GLU A 135 33.65 0.51 -1.10
N SER A 136 32.66 1.29 -0.67
CA SER A 136 31.41 0.79 -0.07
C SER A 136 30.49 0.07 -1.06
N GLY A 137 30.76 0.21 -2.36
CA GLY A 137 29.88 -0.24 -3.44
C GLY A 137 28.89 0.82 -3.94
N LEU A 138 28.78 1.97 -3.25
CA LEU A 138 27.94 3.09 -3.72
C LEU A 138 28.43 3.56 -5.09
N GLN A 139 27.50 3.68 -6.04
CA GLN A 139 27.79 4.28 -7.33
C GLN A 139 27.12 5.64 -7.45
N TYR A 140 27.78 6.57 -8.11
CA TYR A 140 27.19 7.88 -8.36
C TYR A 140 27.63 8.51 -9.66
N GLU A 141 26.85 9.47 -10.10
CA GLU A 141 27.10 10.29 -11.28
C GLU A 141 26.88 11.77 -10.91
N VAL A 142 27.80 12.63 -11.32
CA VAL A 142 27.68 14.08 -11.18
C VAL A 142 26.89 14.64 -12.35
N ILE A 143 25.66 15.10 -12.11
CA ILE A 143 24.83 15.73 -13.15
C ILE A 143 25.15 17.22 -13.27
N LYS A 144 25.37 17.87 -12.13
CA LYS A 144 25.73 19.29 -12.06
C LYS A 144 26.60 19.53 -10.83
N GLU A 145 27.73 20.20 -11.04
CA GLU A 145 28.55 20.65 -9.92
C GLU A 145 28.01 21.92 -9.26
N GLY A 146 28.10 21.93 -7.95
CA GLY A 146 27.87 23.08 -7.08
C GLY A 146 29.20 23.76 -6.75
N SER A 147 29.11 24.85 -5.98
CA SER A 147 30.28 25.63 -5.57
C SER A 147 30.25 26.05 -4.11
N GLY A 148 29.22 25.62 -3.37
CA GLY A 148 29.17 25.85 -1.92
C GLY A 148 29.96 24.82 -1.13
N ALA A 149 29.94 24.96 0.20
CA ALA A 149 30.63 24.03 1.08
C ALA A 149 30.06 22.61 0.96
N SER A 150 30.91 21.60 1.15
CA SER A 150 30.47 20.22 1.32
C SER A 150 29.94 20.00 2.74
N PRO A 151 28.81 19.28 2.90
CA PRO A 151 28.25 19.01 4.21
C PRO A 151 29.10 17.98 4.97
N LYS A 152 29.14 18.13 6.29
CA LYS A 152 29.74 17.18 7.22
C LYS A 152 28.66 16.23 7.75
N LEU A 153 29.08 15.09 8.28
CA LEU A 153 28.22 14.06 8.86
C LEU A 153 27.17 14.61 9.86
N GLU A 154 27.55 15.57 10.71
CA GLU A 154 26.67 16.15 11.73
C GLU A 154 25.79 17.29 11.23
N ASP A 155 25.94 17.69 9.96
CA ASP A 155 25.16 18.78 9.39
C ASP A 155 23.72 18.35 9.09
N THR A 156 22.84 19.35 9.06
CA THR A 156 21.49 19.20 8.52
C THR A 156 21.47 19.74 7.10
N ILE A 157 20.99 18.92 6.17
CA ILE A 157 20.92 19.27 4.74
C ILE A 157 19.46 19.47 4.32
N THR A 158 19.26 20.34 3.33
CA THR A 158 17.97 20.56 2.68
C THR A 158 18.12 20.28 1.20
N ALA A 159 17.32 19.36 0.66
CA ALA A 159 17.47 18.90 -0.72
C ALA A 159 16.13 18.59 -1.40
N HIS A 160 16.09 18.83 -2.70
CA HIS A 160 15.17 18.13 -3.57
C HIS A 160 15.75 16.76 -3.96
N TYR A 161 14.90 15.73 -3.97
CA TYR A 161 15.26 14.38 -4.38
C TYR A 161 14.10 13.66 -5.09
N HIS A 162 14.45 12.61 -5.81
CA HIS A 162 13.52 11.74 -6.51
C HIS A 162 14.08 10.32 -6.45
N GLY A 163 13.37 9.43 -5.76
CA GLY A 163 13.74 8.04 -5.53
C GLY A 163 12.90 7.11 -6.39
N THR A 164 13.58 6.28 -7.19
CA THR A 164 12.94 5.31 -8.07
C THR A 164 13.50 3.91 -7.85
N LEU A 165 12.68 2.90 -8.05
CA LEU A 165 13.14 1.52 -8.23
C LEU A 165 13.81 1.38 -9.61
N LEU A 166 14.45 0.22 -9.86
CA LEU A 166 15.16 -0.04 -11.12
C LEU A 166 14.22 -0.08 -12.34
N ASP A 167 12.95 -0.38 -12.13
CA ASP A 167 11.90 -0.35 -13.15
C ASP A 167 11.37 1.07 -13.45
N GLY A 168 11.86 2.09 -12.72
CA GLY A 168 11.43 3.48 -12.84
C GLY A 168 10.24 3.86 -11.95
N THR A 169 9.68 2.92 -11.19
CA THR A 169 8.59 3.21 -10.24
C THR A 169 9.07 4.17 -9.16
N VAL A 170 8.41 5.33 -9.04
CA VAL A 170 8.72 6.34 -8.03
C VAL A 170 8.19 5.86 -6.68
N PHE A 171 9.06 5.71 -5.68
CA PHE A 171 8.65 5.38 -4.31
C PHE A 171 8.57 6.62 -3.41
N ASP A 172 9.35 7.67 -3.71
CA ASP A 172 9.33 8.92 -2.95
C ASP A 172 9.93 10.08 -3.76
N SER A 173 9.30 11.26 -3.75
CA SER A 173 9.86 12.47 -4.37
C SER A 173 9.43 13.75 -3.67
N SER A 174 10.42 14.55 -3.27
CA SER A 174 10.16 15.91 -2.77
C SER A 174 9.92 16.92 -3.90
N VAL A 175 10.32 16.59 -5.14
CA VAL A 175 10.01 17.41 -6.33
C VAL A 175 8.51 17.34 -6.62
N ASP A 176 7.91 16.14 -6.58
CA ASP A 176 6.48 15.96 -6.83
C ASP A 176 5.61 16.58 -5.72
N ARG A 177 6.13 16.60 -4.49
CA ARG A 177 5.51 17.35 -3.37
C ARG A 177 5.60 18.87 -3.52
N GLY A 178 6.53 19.38 -4.35
CA GLY A 178 6.73 20.81 -4.57
C GLY A 178 7.53 21.53 -3.48
N GLU A 179 8.07 20.82 -2.48
CA GLU A 179 8.87 21.40 -1.39
C GLU A 179 10.06 20.51 -1.03
N PRO A 180 11.25 21.09 -0.74
CA PRO A 180 12.42 20.30 -0.38
C PRO A 180 12.26 19.67 1.00
N ALA A 181 13.00 18.59 1.24
CA ALA A 181 13.02 17.92 2.54
C ALA A 181 14.32 18.22 3.27
N THR A 182 14.24 18.25 4.62
CA THR A 182 15.37 18.55 5.49
C THR A 182 15.69 17.34 6.37
N PHE A 183 16.96 16.95 6.38
CA PHE A 183 17.42 15.74 7.07
C PHE A 183 18.71 16.02 7.85
N PRO A 184 18.85 15.51 9.08
CA PRO A 184 20.16 15.36 9.70
C PRO A 184 20.93 14.25 8.98
N LEU A 185 22.12 14.56 8.45
CA LEU A 185 22.85 13.66 7.55
C LEU A 185 23.30 12.36 8.22
N ASN A 186 23.43 12.34 9.54
CA ASN A 186 23.75 11.15 10.32
C ASN A 186 22.53 10.24 10.63
N ARG A 187 21.32 10.55 10.12
CA ARG A 187 20.10 9.73 10.34
C ARG A 187 19.41 9.28 9.05
N VAL A 188 20.11 9.31 7.93
CA VAL A 188 19.64 8.79 6.64
C VAL A 188 20.33 7.47 6.30
N ILE A 189 19.89 6.82 5.23
CA ILE A 189 20.47 5.56 4.75
C ILE A 189 21.96 5.72 4.40
N GLY A 190 22.75 4.65 4.57
CA GLY A 190 24.21 4.71 4.45
C GLY A 190 24.72 5.33 3.15
N GLY A 191 24.09 5.01 2.01
CA GLY A 191 24.45 5.59 0.71
C GLY A 191 24.25 7.11 0.64
N TRP A 192 23.23 7.66 1.30
CA TRP A 192 23.07 9.11 1.41
C TRP A 192 24.10 9.72 2.36
N THR A 193 24.30 9.09 3.52
CA THR A 193 25.28 9.54 4.51
C THR A 193 26.67 9.66 3.88
N GLU A 194 27.09 8.70 3.07
CA GLU A 194 28.36 8.73 2.34
C GLU A 194 28.32 9.70 1.15
N GLY A 195 27.38 9.50 0.22
CA GLY A 195 27.34 10.20 -1.06
C GLY A 195 27.13 11.70 -0.96
N VAL A 196 26.29 12.17 -0.03
CA VAL A 196 26.01 13.61 0.14
C VAL A 196 27.22 14.37 0.69
N GLN A 197 28.09 13.72 1.47
CA GLN A 197 29.34 14.34 1.93
C GLN A 197 30.35 14.58 0.79
N LEU A 198 30.20 13.90 -0.35
CA LEU A 198 30.98 14.12 -1.57
C LEU A 198 30.44 15.28 -2.42
N MET A 199 29.23 15.75 -2.12
CA MET A 199 28.60 16.85 -2.85
C MET A 199 29.04 18.21 -2.33
N SER A 200 28.92 19.22 -3.17
CA SER A 200 28.96 20.63 -2.77
C SER A 200 27.55 21.21 -2.76
N VAL A 201 27.28 22.20 -1.91
CA VAL A 201 25.98 22.90 -1.96
C VAL A 201 25.74 23.47 -3.37
N GLY A 202 24.57 23.16 -3.91
CA GLY A 202 24.17 23.50 -5.27
C GLY A 202 24.41 22.41 -6.32
N SER A 203 25.09 21.31 -5.95
CA SER A 203 25.29 20.15 -6.82
C SER A 203 23.98 19.38 -7.05
N LYS A 204 23.93 18.64 -8.15
CA LYS A 204 22.93 17.61 -8.44
C LYS A 204 23.63 16.32 -8.81
N TYR A 205 23.49 15.30 -7.98
CA TYR A 205 24.07 13.98 -8.19
C TYR A 205 22.95 12.96 -8.38
N ARG A 206 23.29 11.83 -8.97
CA ARG A 206 22.47 10.62 -8.93
C ARG A 206 23.25 9.53 -8.22
N PHE A 207 22.61 8.90 -7.25
CA PHE A 207 23.14 7.75 -6.50
C PHE A 207 22.45 6.49 -6.98
N TYR A 208 23.18 5.38 -6.96
CA TYR A 208 22.71 4.05 -7.30
C TYR A 208 23.11 3.07 -6.21
#